data_AF-A0A258D768-F1
#
_entry.id   AF-A0A258D768-F1
#
_cell.length_a   1.000
_cell.length_b   1.000
_cell.length_c   1.000
_cell.angle_alpha   90.00
_cell.angle_beta   90.00
_cell.angle_gamma   90.00
#
_symmetry.space_group_name_H-M   'P 1'
#
loop_
_entity.id
_entity.type
_entity.pdbx_description
1 polymer ?
#
loop_
_entity_poly.entity_id
_entity_poly.type
_entity_poly.pdbx_seq_one_letter_code
_entity_poly.pdbx_strand_id
1 'polypeptide(L)'
;MDYGNSQRRWLTMAIVLAWRAVSSRSAAAQDRLPVPLVVSGAWAQAVPPEARESKGFVIVRNTGTTMDRLVSAWSPDVETVRLRERDPVSATEFRPAAEGLPVPTDGTLTMEAEGPHLALNGLRQPLRSGDMIRVFLRFERAGEIAVELRGHDH
;
A
#
# COMPACT_ATOMS: atom_id res chain seq x y z
N MET A 1 -84.22 -23.04 -42.72
CA MET A 1 -83.80 -21.62 -42.74
C MET A 1 -83.35 -21.34 -41.32
N ASP A 2 -82.12 -21.58 -40.86
CA ASP A 2 -80.74 -21.40 -41.36
C ASP A 2 -80.37 -19.97 -41.80
N TYR A 3 -79.11 -19.61 -41.48
CA TYR A 3 -78.36 -18.35 -41.45
C TYR A 3 -78.51 -17.55 -40.14
N GLY A 4 -77.53 -17.48 -39.23
CA GLY A 4 -76.08 -17.63 -39.35
C GLY A 4 -75.44 -16.25 -39.20
N ASN A 5 -74.87 -15.94 -38.03
CA ASN A 5 -73.98 -14.78 -37.89
C ASN A 5 -72.70 -15.17 -37.14
N SER A 6 -71.73 -15.56 -37.96
CA SER A 6 -70.32 -15.14 -37.93
C SER A 6 -69.61 -15.00 -36.57
N GLN A 7 -68.89 -16.08 -36.26
CA GLN A 7 -67.50 -16.12 -35.78
C GLN A 7 -66.74 -14.77 -35.80
N ARG A 8 -66.10 -14.42 -34.67
CA ARG A 8 -64.63 -14.22 -34.58
C ARG A 8 -64.15 -13.93 -33.15
N ARG A 9 -63.45 -14.94 -32.62
CA ARG A 9 -62.61 -14.99 -31.41
C ARG A 9 -61.48 -13.96 -31.52
N TRP A 10 -61.11 -13.21 -30.49
CA TRP A 10 -59.70 -12.85 -30.17
C TRP A 10 -59.55 -12.50 -28.68
N LEU A 11 -58.66 -13.21 -28.00
CA LEU A 11 -58.19 -12.96 -26.64
C LEU A 11 -57.52 -11.57 -26.55
N THR A 12 -57.64 -10.90 -25.41
CA THR A 12 -56.54 -10.05 -24.93
C THR A 12 -56.28 -10.28 -23.45
N MET A 13 -55.09 -10.82 -23.24
CA MET A 13 -54.43 -11.19 -22.01
C MET A 13 -54.01 -9.92 -21.26
N ALA A 14 -54.43 -9.75 -20.00
CA ALA A 14 -53.94 -8.67 -19.15
C ALA A 14 -52.54 -9.04 -18.64
N ILE A 15 -51.51 -8.49 -19.28
CA ILE A 15 -50.11 -8.59 -18.85
C ILE A 15 -49.92 -7.63 -17.66
N VAL A 16 -49.78 -8.19 -16.46
CA VAL A 16 -49.33 -7.44 -15.28
C VAL A 16 -47.84 -7.17 -15.43
N LEU A 17 -47.47 -5.96 -15.88
CA LEU A 17 -46.09 -5.49 -15.81
C LEU A 17 -45.72 -5.22 -14.34
N ALA A 18 -45.06 -6.17 -13.71
CA ALA A 18 -44.38 -5.96 -12.44
C ALA A 18 -43.12 -5.10 -12.70
N TRP A 19 -43.20 -3.82 -12.37
CA TRP A 19 -42.04 -2.93 -12.32
C TRP A 19 -41.12 -3.37 -11.19
N ARG A 20 -40.11 -4.21 -11.49
CA ARG A 20 -39.02 -4.48 -10.55
C ARG A 20 -38.12 -3.25 -10.49
N ALA A 21 -38.27 -2.45 -9.43
CA ALA A 21 -37.28 -1.47 -9.05
C ALA A 21 -35.94 -2.20 -8.82
N VAL A 22 -34.99 -2.00 -9.74
CA VAL A 22 -33.60 -2.36 -9.52
C VAL A 22 -33.08 -1.39 -8.47
N SER A 23 -33.05 -1.85 -7.22
CA SER A 23 -32.32 -1.15 -6.16
C SER A 23 -30.84 -1.27 -6.49
N SER A 24 -30.33 -0.32 -7.27
CA SER A 24 -28.90 -0.06 -7.40
C SER A 24 -28.38 0.29 -6.02
N ARG A 25 -27.89 -0.71 -5.26
CA ARG A 25 -26.93 -0.46 -4.20
C ARG A 25 -25.70 0.09 -4.90
N SER A 26 -25.64 1.41 -5.06
CA SER A 26 -24.36 2.08 -5.18
C SER A 26 -23.58 1.61 -3.95
N ALA A 27 -22.61 0.73 -4.16
CA ALA A 27 -21.50 0.59 -3.24
C ALA A 27 -20.80 1.95 -3.28
N ALA A 28 -21.32 2.87 -2.48
CA ALA A 28 -20.64 4.11 -2.18
C ALA A 28 -19.20 3.71 -1.89
N ALA A 29 -18.26 4.40 -2.53
CA ALA A 29 -16.92 4.51 -1.99
C ALA A 29 -17.13 4.85 -0.52
N GLN A 30 -17.04 3.83 0.35
CA GLN A 30 -16.89 4.07 1.77
C GLN A 30 -15.67 4.97 1.80
N ASP A 31 -15.81 6.19 2.32
CA ASP A 31 -14.66 7.00 2.68
C ASP A 31 -13.77 6.09 3.51
N ARG A 32 -12.80 5.46 2.82
CA ARG A 32 -11.99 4.41 3.40
C ARG A 32 -10.94 5.22 4.11
N LEU A 33 -11.27 5.60 5.35
CA LEU A 33 -10.40 6.39 6.20
C LEU A 33 -8.98 5.80 6.11
N PRO A 34 -7.94 6.64 5.99
CA PRO A 34 -6.56 6.17 5.96
C PRO A 34 -6.32 5.16 7.08
N VAL A 35 -5.63 4.07 6.78
CA VAL A 35 -5.29 3.08 7.81
C VAL A 35 -4.41 3.78 8.85
N PRO A 36 -4.76 3.74 10.15
CA PRO A 36 -3.96 4.40 11.17
C PRO A 36 -2.66 3.63 11.37
N LEU A 37 -1.56 4.23 10.91
CA LEU A 37 -0.21 3.71 11.03
C LEU A 37 0.60 4.56 12.00
N VAL A 38 1.33 3.90 12.91
CA VAL A 38 2.29 4.53 13.81
C VAL A 38 3.68 4.15 13.35
N VAL A 39 4.50 5.16 13.06
CA VAL A 39 5.88 4.98 12.60
C VAL A 39 6.85 5.34 13.71
N SER A 40 7.84 4.48 13.96
CA SER A 40 8.83 4.67 15.02
C SER A 40 10.17 4.01 14.65
N GLY A 41 11.19 4.21 15.50
CA GLY A 41 12.50 3.55 15.32
C GLY A 41 13.16 3.88 13.98
N ALA A 42 12.99 5.10 13.48
CA ALA A 42 13.46 5.54 12.19
C ALA A 42 14.96 5.89 12.22
N TRP A 43 15.79 5.14 11.50
CA TRP A 43 17.23 5.40 11.39
C TRP A 43 17.81 4.91 10.07
N ALA A 44 19.02 5.36 9.76
CA ALA A 44 19.78 4.90 8.60
C ALA A 44 21.23 4.60 8.99
N GLN A 45 21.84 3.64 8.28
CA GLN A 45 23.24 3.27 8.45
C GLN A 45 24.14 4.45 8.08
N ALA A 46 24.90 4.98 9.04
CA ALA A 46 25.97 5.92 8.74
C ALA A 46 27.03 5.24 7.85
N VAL A 47 27.60 6.01 6.91
CA VAL A 47 28.54 5.49 5.92
C VAL A 47 29.73 6.45 5.72
N PRO A 48 30.89 5.94 5.28
CA PRO A 48 32.03 6.80 4.93
C PRO A 48 31.67 7.86 3.86
N PRO A 49 32.35 9.01 3.83
CA PRO A 49 32.02 10.12 2.91
C PRO A 49 32.03 9.78 1.41
N GLU A 50 32.83 8.79 1.02
CA GLU A 50 32.92 8.27 -0.35
C GLU A 50 31.75 7.36 -0.74
N ALA A 51 31.03 6.79 0.24
CA ALA A 51 29.89 5.94 -0.02
C ALA A 51 28.73 6.75 -0.63
N ARG A 52 27.97 6.08 -1.50
CA ARG A 52 26.78 6.64 -2.14
C ARG A 52 25.52 5.83 -1.86
N GLU A 53 25.66 4.76 -1.09
CA GLU A 53 24.59 3.83 -0.75
C GLU A 53 24.52 3.67 0.77
N SER A 54 23.31 3.53 1.30
CA SER A 54 23.04 3.24 2.71
C SER A 54 21.74 2.42 2.84
N LYS A 55 21.48 1.91 4.04
CA LYS A 55 20.24 1.21 4.40
C LYS A 55 19.46 2.02 5.43
N GLY A 56 18.16 2.18 5.20
CA GLY A 56 17.21 2.81 6.10
C GLY A 56 16.26 1.79 6.73
N PHE A 57 15.90 2.04 7.99
CA PHE A 57 15.15 1.13 8.86
C PHE A 57 14.08 1.91 9.62
N VAL A 58 12.91 1.28 9.75
CA VAL A 58 11.71 1.89 10.32
C VAL A 58 10.81 0.78 10.87
N ILE A 59 10.12 1.04 11.96
CA ILE A 59 9.05 0.20 12.48
C ILE A 59 7.71 0.85 12.16
N VAL A 60 6.81 0.10 11.53
CA VAL A 60 5.47 0.57 11.17
C VAL A 60 4.45 -0.34 11.82
N ARG A 61 3.73 0.18 12.83
CA ARG A 61 2.64 -0.51 13.50
C ARG A 61 1.30 -0.08 12.92
N ASN A 62 0.49 -1.02 12.51
CA ASN A 62 -0.88 -0.79 12.09
C ASN A 62 -1.82 -0.98 13.29
N THR A 63 -2.48 0.10 13.72
CA THR A 63 -3.44 0.07 14.83
C THR A 63 -4.89 0.02 14.34
N GLY A 64 -5.09 -0.23 13.05
CA GLY A 64 -6.39 -0.32 12.39
C GLY A 64 -6.88 -1.75 12.27
N THR A 65 -8.04 -1.90 11.64
CA THR A 65 -8.72 -3.19 11.40
C THR A 65 -8.54 -3.73 9.98
N THR A 66 -7.77 -3.02 9.14
CA THR A 66 -7.51 -3.38 7.74
C THR A 66 -6.01 -3.41 7.50
N MET A 67 -5.54 -4.43 6.78
CA MET A 67 -4.14 -4.54 6.36
C MET A 67 -3.79 -3.39 5.40
N ASP A 68 -2.55 -2.89 5.50
CA ASP A 68 -1.96 -1.98 4.53
C ASP A 68 -0.69 -2.57 3.92
N ARG A 69 -0.08 -1.85 3.00
CA ARG A 69 1.17 -2.23 2.36
C ARG A 69 1.99 -1.01 2.00
N LEU A 70 3.28 -1.02 2.35
CA LEU A 70 4.26 -0.07 1.86
C LEU A 70 4.65 -0.45 0.43
N VAL A 71 4.22 0.34 -0.55
CA VAL A 71 4.41 0.01 -1.98
C VAL A 71 5.56 0.74 -2.63
N SER A 72 5.92 1.90 -2.11
CA SER A 72 7.08 2.64 -2.60
C SER A 72 7.60 3.60 -1.53
N ALA A 73 8.83 4.07 -1.70
CA ALA A 73 9.36 5.17 -0.94
C ALA A 73 10.18 6.09 -1.84
N TRP A 74 10.35 7.34 -1.44
CA TRP A 74 11.22 8.30 -2.12
C TRP A 74 11.81 9.29 -1.13
N SER A 75 12.86 9.99 -1.55
CA SER A 75 13.50 11.01 -0.73
C SER A 75 14.16 12.06 -1.63
N PRO A 76 14.12 13.34 -1.25
CA PRO A 76 14.85 14.39 -1.96
C PRO A 76 16.37 14.29 -1.77
N ASP A 77 16.85 13.60 -0.73
CA ASP A 77 18.26 13.57 -0.31
C ASP A 77 19.07 12.47 -1.03
N VAL A 78 18.40 11.62 -1.81
CA VAL A 78 19.00 10.50 -2.56
C VAL A 78 18.47 10.45 -3.99
N GLU A 79 19.08 9.64 -4.85
CA GLU A 79 18.58 9.43 -6.21
C GLU A 79 17.40 8.45 -6.24
N THR A 80 17.50 7.35 -5.51
CA THR A 80 16.42 6.36 -5.42
C THR A 80 16.29 5.75 -4.04
N VAL A 81 15.06 5.41 -3.66
CA VAL A 81 14.75 4.55 -2.51
C VAL A 81 14.09 3.29 -3.04
N ARG A 82 14.65 2.12 -2.73
CA ARG A 82 14.09 0.82 -3.14
C ARG A 82 13.71 0.00 -1.92
N LEU A 83 12.58 -0.69 -1.98
CA LEU A 83 12.17 -1.63 -0.95
C LEU A 83 12.87 -2.98 -1.20
N ARG A 84 13.55 -3.50 -0.17
CA ARG A 84 14.23 -4.80 -0.20
C ARG A 84 13.62 -5.71 0.84
N GLU A 85 13.56 -7.00 0.52
CA GLU A 85 13.12 -8.06 1.43
C GLU A 85 14.05 -9.27 1.32
N ARG A 86 14.03 -10.13 2.35
CA ARG A 86 14.84 -11.34 2.37
C ARG A 86 14.44 -12.25 1.20
N ASP A 87 15.42 -12.82 0.53
CA ASP A 87 15.13 -13.82 -0.48
C ASP A 87 14.62 -15.13 0.19
N PRO A 88 13.46 -15.68 -0.24
CA PRO A 88 12.91 -16.90 0.37
C PRO A 88 13.72 -18.16 0.06
N VAL A 89 14.56 -18.15 -0.99
CA VAL A 89 15.42 -19.27 -1.37
C VAL A 89 16.89 -19.05 -0.98
N SER A 90 17.24 -17.88 -0.42
CA SER A 90 18.59 -17.56 0.04
C SER A 90 18.57 -16.88 1.41
N ALA A 91 19.19 -17.53 2.40
CA ALA A 91 19.68 -16.79 3.57
C ALA A 91 20.82 -15.87 3.09
N THR A 92 21.16 -14.73 3.63
CA THR A 92 22.17 -13.78 3.12
C THR A 92 21.75 -12.87 1.96
N GLU A 93 20.94 -13.32 0.99
CA GLU A 93 20.53 -12.43 -0.10
C GLU A 93 19.22 -11.68 0.18
N PHE A 94 19.13 -10.48 -0.39
CA PHE A 94 17.93 -9.67 -0.43
C PHE A 94 17.48 -9.49 -1.88
N ARG A 95 16.19 -9.43 -2.12
CA ARG A 95 15.58 -9.18 -3.43
C ARG A 95 14.69 -7.93 -3.39
N PRO A 96 14.28 -7.36 -4.55
CA PRO A 96 13.28 -6.30 -4.57
C PRO A 96 11.96 -6.81 -3.97
N ALA A 97 11.32 -5.99 -3.14
CA ALA A 97 9.95 -6.23 -2.67
C ALA A 97 8.96 -5.77 -3.76
N ALA A 98 8.82 -6.55 -4.82
CA ALA A 98 8.07 -6.19 -6.02
C ALA A 98 6.59 -5.90 -5.75
N GLU A 99 5.99 -6.64 -4.81
CA GLU A 99 4.62 -6.41 -4.38
C GLU A 99 4.50 -5.30 -3.32
N GLY A 100 5.61 -4.86 -2.72
CA GLY A 100 5.65 -4.01 -1.53
C GLY A 100 5.64 -4.81 -0.23
N LEU A 101 5.90 -4.14 0.89
CA LEU A 101 6.02 -4.77 2.22
C LEU A 101 4.69 -4.71 2.98
N PRO A 102 4.10 -5.85 3.37
CA PRO A 102 2.81 -5.87 4.04
C PRO A 102 2.91 -5.28 5.46
N VAL A 103 1.86 -4.56 5.88
CA VAL A 103 1.65 -4.11 7.25
C VAL A 103 0.34 -4.74 7.75
N PRO A 104 0.41 -5.92 8.41
CA PRO A 104 -0.78 -6.69 8.80
C PRO A 104 -1.72 -5.89 9.71
N THR A 105 -3.02 -6.21 9.70
CA THR A 105 -3.99 -5.70 10.67
C THR A 105 -3.53 -6.00 12.10
N ASP A 106 -3.59 -5.01 13.00
CA ASP A 106 -3.07 -5.10 14.38
C ASP A 106 -1.63 -5.67 14.45
N GLY A 107 -0.87 -5.45 13.38
CA GLY A 107 0.44 -6.04 13.16
C GLY A 107 1.51 -4.97 12.98
N THR A 108 2.74 -5.44 12.82
CA THR A 108 3.91 -4.59 12.66
C THR A 108 4.75 -5.04 11.48
N LEU A 109 5.14 -4.10 10.64
CA LEU A 109 6.25 -4.24 9.70
C LEU A 109 7.51 -3.72 10.42
N THR A 110 8.47 -4.61 10.64
CA THR A 110 9.79 -4.26 11.19
C THR A 110 10.80 -4.27 10.04
N MET A 111 11.42 -3.12 9.78
CA MET A 111 12.53 -3.02 8.84
C MET A 111 13.84 -2.92 9.62
N GLU A 112 14.75 -3.84 9.37
CA GLU A 112 15.99 -4.02 10.16
C GLU A 112 17.11 -4.67 9.32
N ALA A 113 18.34 -4.71 9.85
CA ALA A 113 19.53 -5.13 9.09
C ALA A 113 19.43 -6.53 8.47
N GLU A 114 18.87 -7.49 9.22
CA GLU A 114 18.69 -8.88 8.79
C GLU A 114 17.37 -9.13 8.05
N GLY A 115 16.51 -8.11 7.98
CA GLY A 115 15.17 -8.16 7.46
C GLY A 115 14.92 -7.17 6.30
N PRO A 116 13.66 -6.90 5.97
CA PRO A 116 13.34 -5.94 4.93
C PRO A 116 13.89 -4.56 5.28
N HIS A 117 14.28 -3.77 4.28
CA HIS A 117 14.89 -2.46 4.50
C HIS A 117 14.71 -1.53 3.30
N LEU A 118 14.96 -0.24 3.53
CA LEU A 118 15.06 0.77 2.48
C LEU A 118 16.50 0.77 1.95
N ALA A 119 16.70 0.47 0.68
CA ALA A 119 17.99 0.73 0.02
C ALA A 119 18.00 2.17 -0.49
N LEU A 120 18.85 3.00 0.11
CA LEU A 120 19.06 4.41 -0.21
C LEU A 120 20.24 4.51 -1.18
N ASN A 121 20.02 4.85 -2.44
CA ASN A 121 21.09 4.91 -3.45
C ASN A 121 21.25 6.32 -4.00
N GLY A 122 22.49 6.71 -4.25
CA GLY A 122 22.84 8.04 -4.75
C GLY A 122 22.68 9.12 -3.68
N LEU A 123 23.24 8.89 -2.49
CA LEU A 123 23.31 9.90 -1.43
C LEU A 123 23.87 11.22 -1.98
N ARG A 124 23.10 12.31 -1.87
CA ARG A 124 23.50 13.64 -2.36
C ARG A 124 24.47 14.34 -1.41
N GLN A 125 24.46 13.96 -0.14
CA GLN A 125 25.40 14.39 0.88
C GLN A 125 25.88 13.17 1.68
N PRO A 126 27.09 13.20 2.26
CA PRO A 126 27.53 12.17 3.20
C PRO A 126 26.52 11.98 4.34
N LEU A 127 26.22 10.73 4.70
CA LEU A 127 25.34 10.40 5.82
C LEU A 127 26.18 9.99 7.03
N ARG A 128 26.37 10.90 7.98
CA ARG A 128 27.10 10.66 9.23
C ARG A 128 26.14 10.35 10.37
N SER A 129 26.71 9.88 11.47
CA SER A 129 26.00 9.75 12.75
C SER A 129 25.37 11.07 13.16
N GLY A 130 24.07 11.05 13.44
CA GLY A 130 23.28 12.22 13.82
C GLY A 130 22.67 13.01 12.66
N ASP A 131 23.13 12.83 11.42
CA ASP A 131 22.53 13.47 10.25
C ASP A 131 21.11 12.93 10.00
N MET A 132 20.30 13.65 9.24
CA MET A 132 18.92 13.27 8.94
C MET A 132 18.71 13.11 7.43
N ILE A 133 18.03 12.05 7.04
CA ILE A 133 17.49 11.87 5.68
C ILE A 133 15.98 11.85 5.77
N ARG A 134 15.31 12.73 5.02
CA ARG A 134 13.85 12.70 4.94
C ARG A 134 13.42 11.66 3.92
N VAL A 135 12.57 10.73 4.33
CA VAL A 135 11.97 9.70 3.46
C VAL A 135 10.46 9.80 3.52
N PHE A 136 9.84 9.69 2.35
CA PHE A 136 8.40 9.60 2.19
C PHE A 136 8.04 8.14 1.90
N LEU A 137 7.29 7.53 2.82
CA LEU A 137 6.80 6.16 2.73
C LEU A 137 5.39 6.19 2.16
N ARG A 138 5.17 5.56 1.00
CA ARG A 138 3.86 5.51 0.36
C ARG A 138 3.20 4.15 0.56
N PHE A 139 2.08 4.18 1.26
CA PHE A 139 1.24 3.03 1.56
C PHE A 139 0.04 2.97 0.60
N GLU A 140 -0.51 1.79 0.38
CA GLU A 140 -1.70 1.59 -0.48
C GLU A 140 -2.93 2.34 0.04
N ARG A 141 -3.14 2.34 1.37
CA ARG A 141 -4.37 2.87 1.99
C ARG A 141 -4.12 4.07 2.89
N ALA A 142 -3.06 4.05 3.70
CA ALA A 142 -2.71 5.17 4.59
C ALA A 142 -2.18 6.40 3.82
N GLY A 143 -1.84 6.24 2.53
CA GLY A 143 -1.24 7.30 1.74
C GLY A 143 0.24 7.48 2.05
N GLU A 144 0.72 8.72 1.99
CA GLU A 144 2.13 9.03 2.18
C GLU A 144 2.41 9.52 3.61
N ILE A 145 3.45 8.97 4.23
CA ILE A 145 3.93 9.34 5.57
C ILE A 145 5.39 9.77 5.45
N ALA A 146 5.68 11.00 5.89
CA ALA A 146 7.05 11.49 5.98
C ALA A 146 7.72 11.03 7.27
N VAL A 147 8.99 10.60 7.15
CA VAL A 147 9.80 10.06 8.24
C VAL A 147 11.21 10.65 8.12
N GLU A 148 11.83 11.00 9.24
CA GLU A 148 13.24 11.40 9.28
C GLU A 148 14.07 10.23 9.81
N LEU A 149 14.96 9.72 8.96
CA LEU A 149 15.90 8.68 9.31
C LEU A 149 17.15 9.34 9.91
N ARG A 150 17.42 9.10 11.19
CA ARG A 150 18.66 9.55 11.82
C ARG A 150 19.81 8.62 11.48
N GLY A 151 20.92 9.15 10.99
CA GLY A 151 22.16 8.42 10.78
C GLY A 151 22.69 7.87 12.11
N HIS A 152 23.04 6.58 12.12
CA HIS A 152 23.61 5.91 13.29
C HIS A 152 24.78 5.01 12.86
N ASP A 153 25.86 5.02 13.63
CA ASP A 153 26.98 4.10 13.49
C ASP A 153 26.59 2.69 13.99
N HIS A 154 27.06 1.63 13.35
CA HIS A 154 26.81 0.25 13.81
C HIS A 154 27.74 -0.14 14.95
#